data_AF-A0A221SP47-F1
#
_entry.id   AF-A0A221SP47-F1
#
_cell.length_a   1.000
_cell.length_b   1.000
_cell.length_c   1.000
_cell.angle_alpha   90.00
_cell.angle_beta   90.00
_cell.angle_gamma   90.00
#
_symmetry.space_group_name_H-M   'P 1'
#
loop_
_entity.id
_entity.type
_entity.pdbx_description
1 polymer ?
#
loop_
_entity_poly.entity_id
_entity_poly.type
_entity_poly.pdbx_seq_one_letter_code
_entity_poly.pdbx_strand_id
1 'polypeptide(L)'
;WIYEIDTRALTKVIREKGSILGRIVYNEIPKDLPPIDDPNRRNLVASVSTTSPKVYNAGGVPKICIVDCGMKYNQLRCFLSRGACVEVVPWDFDIANSNCD
;
A
#
# COMPACT_ATOMS: atom_id res chain seq x y z
N TRP A 1 -11.13 22.08 -1.94
CA TRP A 1 -11.66 20.84 -2.54
C TRP A 1 -11.46 20.90 -4.03
N ILE A 2 -11.05 19.80 -4.66
CA ILE A 2 -10.88 19.73 -6.12
C ILE A 2 -11.99 18.83 -6.66
N TYR A 3 -12.79 19.39 -7.53
CA TYR A 3 -13.89 18.76 -8.24
C TYR A 3 -14.00 19.45 -9.61
N GLU A 4 -14.92 19.02 -10.48
CA GLU A 4 -15.09 19.59 -11.84
C GLU A 4 -13.87 19.46 -12.78
N ILE A 5 -12.98 18.50 -12.50
CA ILE A 5 -11.90 18.12 -13.42
C ILE A 5 -12.41 17.03 -14.37
N ASP A 6 -12.09 17.13 -15.66
CA ASP A 6 -12.35 16.06 -16.63
C ASP A 6 -11.43 14.86 -16.38
N THR A 7 -11.87 13.96 -15.49
CA THR A 7 -11.16 12.73 -15.18
C THR A 7 -11.09 11.78 -16.37
N ARG A 8 -12.01 11.86 -17.35
CA ARG A 8 -11.97 11.06 -18.58
C ARG A 8 -10.81 11.51 -19.47
N ALA A 9 -10.61 12.81 -19.64
CA ALA A 9 -9.45 13.35 -20.36
C ALA A 9 -8.14 12.92 -19.67
N LEU A 10 -8.07 13.05 -18.34
CA LEU A 10 -6.91 12.62 -17.57
C LEU A 10 -6.59 11.12 -17.74
N THR A 11 -7.61 10.25 -17.66
CA THR A 11 -7.44 8.81 -17.86
C THR A 11 -6.94 8.47 -19.27
N LYS A 12 -7.35 9.19 -20.32
CA LYS A 12 -6.84 8.97 -21.68
C LYS A 12 -5.34 9.23 -21.75
N VAL A 13 -4.89 10.36 -21.18
CA VAL A 13 -3.47 10.73 -21.14
C VAL A 13 -2.64 9.67 -20.41
N ILE A 14 -3.08 9.23 -19.23
CA ILE A 14 -2.39 8.19 -18.44
C ILE A 14 -2.36 6.86 -19.21
N ARG A 15 -3.46 6.48 -19.88
CA ARG A 15 -3.50 5.22 -20.63
C ARG A 15 -2.52 5.21 -21.81
N GLU A 16 -2.35 6.34 -22.50
CA GLU A 16 -1.47 6.44 -23.67
C GLU A 16 0.00 6.57 -23.29
N LYS A 17 0.31 7.28 -22.19
CA LYS A 17 1.70 7.56 -21.77
C LYS A 17 2.23 6.62 -20.67
N GLY A 18 1.37 5.79 -20.08
CA GLY A 18 1.66 5.05 -18.87
C GLY A 18 1.58 5.91 -17.61
N SER A 19 2.26 5.49 -16.55
CA SER A 19 2.33 6.28 -15.31
C SER A 19 3.02 7.62 -15.57
N ILE A 20 2.34 8.72 -15.25
CA ILE A 20 2.87 10.08 -15.36
C ILE A 20 3.05 10.70 -13.98
N LEU A 21 4.09 11.50 -13.82
CA LEU A 21 4.25 12.34 -12.63
C LEU A 21 3.29 13.53 -12.72
N GLY A 22 2.64 13.85 -11.61
CA GLY A 22 1.70 14.96 -11.50
C GLY A 22 1.75 15.60 -10.12
N ARG A 23 1.35 16.87 -10.05
CA ARG A 23 1.27 17.64 -8.79
C ARG A 23 0.00 18.47 -8.82
N ILE A 24 -0.68 18.54 -7.68
CA ILE A 24 -1.76 19.48 -7.43
C ILE A 24 -1.14 20.72 -6.77
N VAL A 25 -1.38 21.90 -7.34
CA VAL A 25 -0.92 23.18 -6.78
C VAL A 25 -2.13 23.96 -6.31
N TYR A 26 -2.06 24.46 -5.08
CA TYR A 26 -3.11 25.30 -4.49
C TYR A 26 -2.73 26.78 -4.69
N ASN A 27 -3.69 27.61 -5.11
CA ASN A 27 -3.50 29.01 -5.51
C ASN A 27 -2.69 29.17 -6.81
N GLU A 28 -1.79 30.14 -6.87
CA GLU A 28 -0.96 30.44 -8.04
C GLU A 28 0.16 29.41 -8.19
N ILE A 29 0.49 29.08 -9.44
CA ILE A 29 1.63 28.23 -9.78
C ILE A 29 2.91 29.04 -9.50
N PRO A 30 3.74 28.65 -8.52
CA PRO A 30 5.02 29.32 -8.28
C PRO A 30 5.90 29.26 -9.53
N LYS A 31 6.67 30.32 -9.79
CA LYS A 31 7.60 30.35 -10.92
C LYS A 31 8.72 29.31 -10.79
N ASP A 32 9.16 29.06 -9.55
CA ASP A 32 10.29 28.17 -9.24
C ASP A 32 9.81 26.86 -8.60
N LEU A 33 8.99 26.09 -9.33
CA LEU A 33 8.59 24.78 -8.86
C LEU A 33 9.73 23.76 -9.03
N PRO A 34 10.12 23.01 -7.98
CA PRO A 34 11.08 21.93 -8.14
C PRO A 34 10.45 20.81 -8.99
N PRO A 35 11.30 20.01 -9.67
CA PRO A 35 10.85 18.78 -10.35
C PRO A 35 10.00 17.91 -9.42
N ILE A 36 9.07 17.16 -10.01
CA ILE A 36 8.25 16.22 -9.25
C ILE A 36 9.14 15.03 -8.88
N ASP A 37 9.24 14.71 -7.59
CA ASP A 37 9.92 13.50 -7.12
C ASP A 37 9.15 12.27 -7.60
N ASP A 38 9.86 11.29 -8.17
CA ASP A 38 9.25 10.02 -8.56
C ASP A 38 9.18 9.10 -7.33
N PRO A 39 7.98 8.82 -6.80
CA PRO A 39 7.82 8.00 -5.61
C PRO A 39 8.33 6.57 -5.80
N ASN A 40 8.39 6.08 -7.04
CA ASN A 40 8.83 4.73 -7.35
C ASN A 40 10.35 4.54 -7.18
N ARG A 41 11.10 5.63 -6.99
CA ARG A 41 12.54 5.57 -6.67
C ARG A 41 12.83 5.23 -5.21
N ARG A 42 11.78 5.19 -4.37
CA ARG A 42 11.87 4.87 -2.93
C ARG A 42 11.21 3.52 -2.65
N ASN A 43 11.64 2.87 -1.56
CA ASN A 43 10.95 1.67 -1.07
C ASN A 43 9.63 2.08 -0.40
N LEU A 44 8.56 2.15 -1.20
CA LEU A 44 7.22 2.51 -0.70
C LEU A 44 6.69 1.48 0.29
N VAL A 45 7.01 0.20 0.09
CA VAL A 45 6.62 -0.89 0.99
C VAL A 45 7.14 -0.66 2.40
N ALA A 46 8.41 -0.28 2.56
CA ALA A 46 8.97 0.04 3.88
C ALA A 46 8.25 1.21 4.58
N SER A 47 7.67 2.15 3.83
CA SER A 47 6.94 3.29 4.42
C SER A 47 5.52 2.96 4.89
N VAL A 48 4.97 1.82 4.46
CA VAL A 48 3.57 1.44 4.75
C VAL A 48 3.44 0.13 5.53
N SER A 49 4.50 -0.68 5.58
CA SER A 49 4.55 -1.93 6.36
C SER A 49 4.33 -1.68 7.85
N THR A 50 3.71 -2.65 8.53
CA THR A 50 3.76 -2.74 9.99
C THR A 50 5.20 -2.70 10.52
N THR A 51 5.38 -2.11 11.69
CA THR A 51 6.69 -1.97 12.34
C THR A 51 7.06 -3.18 13.21
N SER A 52 6.09 -4.00 13.59
CA SER A 52 6.32 -5.21 14.38
C SER A 52 5.31 -6.31 14.06
N PRO A 53 5.67 -7.59 14.29
CA PRO A 53 4.75 -8.72 14.15
C PRO A 53 3.51 -8.59 15.03
N LYS A 54 2.36 -9.01 14.51
CA LYS A 54 1.10 -9.00 15.23
C LYS A 54 0.22 -10.19 14.86
N VAL A 55 -0.19 -10.94 15.87
CA VAL A 55 -1.09 -12.09 15.74
C VAL A 55 -2.55 -11.68 15.95
N TYR A 56 -3.42 -12.19 15.10
CA TYR A 56 -4.86 -12.02 15.14
C TYR A 56 -5.54 -13.39 15.19
N ASN A 57 -6.57 -13.53 16.04
CA ASN A 57 -7.30 -14.78 16.23
C ASN A 57 -6.37 -15.97 16.56
N ALA A 58 -5.62 -15.87 17.65
CA ALA A 58 -4.56 -16.82 18.00
C ALA A 58 -5.01 -18.30 18.12
N GLY A 59 -6.29 -18.55 18.41
CA GLY A 59 -6.87 -19.90 18.45
C GLY A 59 -7.40 -20.40 17.09
N GLY A 60 -7.27 -19.59 16.03
CA GLY A 60 -7.75 -19.91 14.71
C GLY A 60 -6.88 -20.91 13.95
N VAL A 61 -7.48 -21.52 12.93
CA VAL A 61 -6.81 -22.43 11.99
C VAL A 61 -7.34 -22.19 10.57
N PRO A 62 -6.48 -22.27 9.54
CA PRO A 62 -5.02 -22.46 9.60
C PRO A 62 -4.30 -21.21 10.14
N LYS A 63 -3.00 -21.36 10.45
CA LYS A 63 -2.07 -20.28 10.77
C LYS A 63 -1.47 -19.71 9.49
N ILE A 64 -1.74 -18.44 9.23
CA ILE A 64 -1.32 -17.72 8.02
C ILE A 64 -0.34 -16.61 8.42
N CYS A 65 0.88 -16.66 7.89
CA CYS A 65 1.82 -15.53 7.96
C CYS A 65 1.59 -14.60 6.76
N ILE A 66 1.38 -13.31 7.03
CA ILE A 66 1.23 -12.25 6.02
C ILE A 66 2.41 -11.31 6.14
N VAL A 67 3.23 -11.26 5.10
CA VAL A 67 4.25 -10.22 4.92
C VAL A 67 3.57 -8.93 4.49
N ASP A 68 3.65 -7.90 5.34
CA ASP A 68 2.94 -6.64 5.11
C ASP A 68 3.66 -5.74 4.11
N CYS A 69 3.24 -5.83 2.85
CA CYS A 69 3.68 -4.93 1.78
C CYS A 69 2.74 -3.74 1.56
N GLY A 70 1.97 -3.32 2.57
CA GLY A 70 0.87 -2.36 2.44
C GLY A 70 -0.48 -3.07 2.30
N MET A 71 -0.71 -4.09 3.13
CA MET A 71 -1.91 -4.91 3.06
C MET A 71 -3.17 -4.07 3.34
N LYS A 72 -4.26 -4.40 2.66
CA LYS A 72 -5.56 -3.78 2.96
C LYS A 72 -6.18 -4.49 4.14
N TYR A 73 -6.75 -3.72 5.07
CA TYR A 73 -7.43 -4.26 6.26
C TYR A 73 -8.53 -5.30 5.92
N ASN A 74 -9.15 -5.19 4.74
CA ASN A 74 -10.15 -6.18 4.33
C ASN A 74 -9.57 -7.58 4.09
N GLN A 75 -8.31 -7.71 3.64
CA GLN A 75 -7.67 -9.02 3.47
C GLN A 75 -7.58 -9.74 4.81
N LEU A 76 -7.12 -9.03 5.86
CA LEU A 76 -7.11 -9.53 7.23
C LEU A 76 -8.52 -9.97 7.67
N ARG A 77 -9.53 -9.10 7.52
CA ARG A 77 -10.93 -9.43 7.89
C ARG A 77 -11.43 -10.70 7.19
N CYS A 78 -11.11 -10.87 5.92
CA CYS A 78 -11.50 -12.06 5.17
C CYS A 78 -10.88 -13.34 5.74
N PHE A 79 -9.60 -13.34 6.13
CA PHE A 79 -8.98 -14.50 6.77
C PHE A 79 -9.58 -14.80 8.14
N LEU A 80 -9.73 -13.78 8.99
CA LEU A 80 -10.31 -13.95 10.32
C LEU A 80 -11.75 -14.46 10.26
N SER A 81 -12.56 -13.99 9.31
CA SER A 81 -13.94 -14.47 9.10
C SER A 81 -14.02 -15.95 8.71
N ARG A 82 -12.92 -16.53 8.20
CA ARG A 82 -12.81 -17.95 7.85
C ARG A 82 -12.20 -18.78 8.98
N GLY A 83 -11.99 -18.18 10.15
CA GLY A 83 -11.46 -18.86 11.33
C GLY A 83 -9.94 -18.96 11.38
N ALA A 84 -9.21 -18.36 10.44
CA ALA A 84 -7.73 -18.44 10.43
C ALA A 84 -7.09 -17.66 11.59
N CYS A 85 -5.96 -18.16 12.07
CA CYS A 85 -5.01 -17.40 12.86
C CYS A 85 -4.10 -16.66 11.89
N VAL A 86 -3.94 -15.35 12.03
CA VAL A 86 -3.19 -14.53 11.08
C VAL A 86 -2.09 -13.78 11.81
N GLU A 87 -0.85 -14.05 11.47
CA GLU A 87 0.31 -13.27 11.90
C GLU A 87 0.70 -12.30 10.79
N VAL A 88 0.60 -11.00 11.06
CA VAL A 88 1.06 -9.95 10.14
C VAL A 88 2.46 -9.54 10.56
N VAL A 89 3.44 -9.68 9.66
CA VAL A 89 4.86 -9.38 9.92
C VAL A 89 5.38 -8.25 9.02
N PRO A 90 6.45 -7.54 9.43
CA PRO A 90 7.09 -6.54 8.58
C PRO A 90 7.54 -7.07 7.21
N TRP A 91 7.64 -6.18 6.22
CA TRP A 91 8.06 -6.52 4.86
C TRP A 91 9.44 -7.19 4.76
N ASP A 92 10.33 -6.89 5.69
CA ASP A 92 11.71 -7.39 5.80
C ASP A 92 11.86 -8.53 6.83
N PHE A 93 10.74 -9.09 7.29
CA PHE A 93 10.74 -10.20 8.22
C PHE A 93 11.36 -11.47 7.61
N ASP A 94 12.21 -12.15 8.38
CA ASP A 94 12.78 -13.44 7.99
C ASP A 94 11.73 -14.56 8.10
N ILE A 95 11.08 -14.85 6.98
CA ILE A 95 10.06 -15.89 6.87
C ILE A 95 10.64 -17.32 6.88
N ALA A 96 11.96 -17.51 6.76
CA ALA A 96 12.53 -18.85 6.71
C ALA A 96 12.29 -19.66 8.00
N ASN A 97 12.04 -18.97 9.11
CA ASN A 97 11.80 -19.55 10.43
C ASN A 97 10.36 -19.36 10.93
N SER A 98 9.42 -18.91 10.08
CA SER A 98 8.03 -18.69 10.52
C SER A 98 7.27 -20.01 10.69
N ASN A 99 6.56 -20.16 11.81
CA ASN A 99 5.77 -21.35 12.13
C ASN A 99 4.30 -21.19 11.68
N CYS A 100 4.10 -21.06 10.36
CA CYS A 100 2.79 -21.03 9.69
C CYS A 100 2.51 -22.35 8.95
N ASP A 101 1.23 -22.61 8.66
CA ASP A 101 0.77 -23.83 7.97
C ASP A 101 1.01 -23.78 6.45
#